data_AF-A0A7W1Z601-F1
#
_entry.id   AF-A0A7W1Z601-F1
#
_cell.length_a   1.000
_cell.length_b   1.000
_cell.length_c   1.000
_cell.angle_alpha   90.00
_cell.angle_beta   90.00
_cell.angle_gamma   90.00
#
_symmetry.space_group_name_H-M   'P 1'
#
loop_
_entity.id
_entity.type
_entity.pdbx_description
1 polymer ?
#
loop_
_entity_poly.entity_id
_entity_poly.type
_entity_poly.pdbx_seq_one_letter_code
_entity_poly.pdbx_strand_id
1 'polypeptide(L)' 'MNSSKRRGLISFGIVGALVTAAACAPGVTSQPGRAACNVEEATVAQLQAGMAAGRCTARSLTQAYLRRIEALDRRGP' A
#
# COMPACT_ATOMS: atom_id res chain seq x y z
N MET A 1 14.64 -8.08 16.76
CA MET A 1 13.87 -7.60 17.93
C MET A 1 13.68 -6.10 17.77
N ASN A 2 12.70 -5.71 16.97
CA ASN A 2 12.47 -4.33 16.55
C ASN A 2 10.97 -4.18 16.41
N SER A 3 10.36 -4.02 17.57
CA SER A 3 8.94 -3.92 17.81
C SER A 3 8.40 -2.60 17.26
N SER A 4 7.88 -2.60 16.04
CA SER A 4 7.00 -1.52 15.59
C SER A 4 5.68 -1.65 16.33
N LYS A 5 5.63 -0.96 17.48
CA LYS A 5 4.51 -0.81 18.39
C LYS A 5 3.22 -0.52 17.61
N ARG A 6 2.37 -1.54 17.50
CA ARG A 6 1.00 -1.50 16.97
C ARG A 6 0.09 -0.84 18.01
N ARG A 7 0.27 0.46 18.26
CA ARG A 7 -0.44 1.17 19.34
C ARG A 7 -0.84 2.55 18.87
N GLY A 8 -2.14 2.77 18.71
CA GLY A 8 -2.69 4.08 18.40
C GLY A 8 -4.12 4.08 17.85
N LEU A 9 -4.86 2.98 17.90
CA LEU A 9 -6.30 2.99 17.64
C LEU A 9 -7.01 3.30 18.96
N ILE A 10 -6.96 4.59 19.34
CA ILE A 10 -7.69 5.11 20.48
C ILE A 10 -9.16 5.16 20.06
N SER A 11 -9.89 4.20 20.58
CA SER A 11 -11.34 4.13 20.63
C SER A 11 -11.87 5.39 21.31
N PHE A 12 -12.70 6.18 20.60
CA PHE A 12 -13.45 7.28 21.17
C PHE A 12 -14.92 7.12 20.76
N GLY A 13 -15.78 6.96 21.76
CA GLY A 13 -17.20 7.34 21.72
C GLY A 13 -18.16 6.44 20.94
N ILE A 14 -18.72 5.44 21.62
CA ILE A 14 -20.01 4.82 21.26
C ILE A 14 -21.10 5.67 21.89
N VAL A 15 -21.81 6.51 21.13
CA VAL A 15 -23.17 6.98 21.49
C VAL A 15 -23.98 7.28 20.22
N GLY A 16 -24.98 6.43 19.96
CA GLY A 16 -26.27 6.80 19.36
C GLY A 16 -26.34 7.10 17.87
N ALA A 17 -26.90 6.16 17.09
CA ALA A 17 -28.09 6.38 16.26
C ALA A 17 -28.39 5.14 15.41
N LEU A 18 -29.61 4.62 15.54
CA LEU A 18 -30.18 3.57 14.72
C LEU A 18 -30.38 4.11 13.28
N VAL A 19 -29.61 3.61 12.31
CA VAL A 19 -29.94 3.77 10.88
C VAL A 19 -29.75 2.45 10.16
N THR A 20 -30.84 1.96 9.58
CA THR A 20 -30.88 0.80 8.69
C THR A 20 -30.18 1.14 7.38
N ALA A 21 -29.04 0.52 7.13
CA ALA A 21 -28.56 0.26 5.79
C ALA A 21 -27.74 -1.03 5.86
N ALA A 22 -28.13 -2.02 5.08
CA ALA A 22 -27.35 -3.23 4.85
C ALA A 22 -26.00 -2.83 4.26
N ALA A 23 -25.02 -2.59 5.14
CA ALA A 23 -23.66 -2.28 4.77
C ALA A 23 -23.03 -3.58 4.26
N CYS A 24 -23.05 -3.76 2.94
CA CYS A 24 -22.11 -4.65 2.27
C CYS A 24 -20.71 -4.10 2.58
N ALA A 25 -20.12 -4.59 3.66
CA ALA A 25 -18.75 -4.28 4.00
C ALA A 25 -17.87 -4.86 2.89
N PRO A 26 -17.16 -4.05 2.09
CA PRO A 26 -16.19 -4.62 1.18
C PRO A 26 -15.11 -5.24 2.08
N GLY A 27 -15.06 -6.57 2.08
CA GLY A 27 -14.00 -7.31 2.73
C GLY A 27 -12.67 -6.72 2.28
N VAL A 28 -11.84 -6.34 3.25
CA VAL A 28 -10.42 -6.09 3.03
C VAL A 28 -9.86 -7.42 2.53
N THR A 29 -9.87 -7.60 1.20
CA THR A 29 -9.15 -8.68 0.55
C THR A 29 -7.69 -8.43 0.85
N SER A 30 -7.18 -9.18 1.83
CA SER A 30 -5.76 -9.23 2.15
C SER A 30 -5.04 -9.68 0.87
N GLN A 31 -4.45 -8.72 0.17
CA GLN A 31 -3.90 -8.92 -1.17
C GLN A 31 -2.80 -10.00 -1.08
N PRO A 32 -2.87 -11.07 -1.89
CA PRO A 32 -1.83 -12.10 -1.93
C PRO A 32 -0.50 -11.44 -2.28
N GLY A 33 0.59 -11.96 -1.68
CA GLY A 33 1.97 -11.46 -1.74
C GLY A 33 2.22 -10.43 -2.82
N ARG A 34 2.22 -9.16 -2.43
CA ARG A 34 2.33 -7.99 -3.31
C ARG A 34 3.54 -8.18 -4.21
N ALA A 35 3.30 -8.52 -5.48
CA ALA A 35 4.35 -8.59 -6.48
C ALA A 35 5.13 -7.27 -6.42
N ALA A 36 6.44 -7.37 -6.19
CA ALA A 36 7.29 -6.19 -6.18
C ALA A 36 7.16 -5.57 -7.57
N CYS A 37 6.66 -4.33 -7.63
CA CYS A 37 6.58 -3.61 -8.89
C CYS A 37 8.02 -3.49 -9.41
N ASN A 38 8.31 -4.09 -10.57
CA ASN A 38 9.62 -3.92 -11.18
C ASN A 38 9.65 -2.54 -11.82
N VAL A 39 10.47 -1.66 -11.26
CA VAL A 39 10.57 -0.26 -11.66
C VAL A 39 11.83 0.00 -12.49
N GLU A 40 12.75 -0.96 -12.49
CA GLU A 40 13.96 -0.95 -13.31
C GLU A 40 13.54 -1.08 -14.78
N GLU A 41 13.85 -0.06 -15.59
CA GLU A 41 13.66 -0.07 -17.06
C GLU A 41 12.21 -0.17 -17.56
N ALA A 42 11.22 -0.06 -16.68
CA ALA A 42 9.81 -0.04 -17.08
C ALA A 42 9.41 1.32 -17.66
N THR A 43 8.78 1.32 -18.83
CA THR A 43 8.19 2.55 -19.38
C THR A 43 6.92 2.93 -18.61
N VAL A 44 6.53 4.21 -18.65
CA VAL A 44 5.29 4.68 -18.02
C VAL A 44 4.07 3.90 -18.52
N ALA A 45 4.03 3.58 -19.81
CA ALA A 45 2.95 2.77 -20.41
C ALA A 45 2.90 1.35 -19.81
N GLN A 46 4.04 0.71 -19.60
CA GLN A 46 4.11 -0.62 -18.97
C GLN A 46 3.69 -0.60 -17.51
N LEU A 47 4.09 0.44 -16.76
CA LEU A 47 3.68 0.63 -15.38
C LEU A 47 2.15 0.83 -15.27
N GLN A 48 1.57 1.65 -16.14
CA GLN A 48 0.15 1.88 -16.19
C GLN A 48 -0.63 0.61 -16.57
N ALA A 49 -0.12 -0.17 -17.55
CA ALA A 49 -0.69 -1.47 -17.90
C ALA A 49 -0.62 -2.47 -16.71
N GLY A 50 0.47 -2.45 -15.94
CA GLY A 50 0.60 -3.24 -14.71
C GLY A 50 -0.40 -2.84 -13.63
N MET A 51 -0.69 -1.54 -13.50
CA MET A 51 -1.70 -1.02 -12.57
C MET A 51 -3.12 -1.37 -13.00
N ALA A 52 -3.42 -1.25 -14.30
CA ALA A 52 -4.72 -1.67 -14.86
C ALA A 52 -4.95 -3.17 -14.69
N ALA A 53 -3.89 -3.98 -14.81
CA ALA A 53 -3.93 -5.42 -14.59
C ALA A 53 -3.90 -5.84 -13.11
N GLY A 54 -3.88 -4.89 -12.16
CA GLY A 54 -3.85 -5.17 -10.71
C GLY A 54 -2.54 -5.80 -10.20
N ARG A 55 -1.50 -5.90 -11.05
CA ARG A 55 -0.18 -6.45 -10.68
C ARG A 55 0.61 -5.51 -9.80
N CYS A 56 0.36 -4.21 -9.92
CA CYS A 56 0.96 -3.18 -9.10
C CYS A 56 -0.06 -2.08 -8.78
N THR A 57 0.22 -1.32 -7.74
CA THR A 57 -0.60 -0.19 -7.27
C THR A 57 0.27 1.06 -7.20
N ALA A 58 -0.34 2.24 -7.23
CA ALA A 58 0.39 3.50 -7.04
C ALA A 58 1.24 3.45 -5.77
N ARG A 59 0.67 2.97 -4.65
CA ARG A 59 1.39 2.83 -3.38
C ARG A 59 2.60 1.89 -3.46
N SER A 60 2.49 0.73 -4.11
CA SER A 60 3.64 -0.19 -4.24
C SER A 60 4.72 0.35 -5.17
N LEU A 61 4.31 1.07 -6.23
CA LEU A 61 5.23 1.72 -7.16
C LEU A 61 6.05 2.79 -6.43
N THR A 62 5.39 3.69 -5.70
CA THR A 62 6.07 4.73 -4.90
C THR A 62 7.01 4.11 -3.86
N GLN A 63 6.57 3.06 -3.15
CA GLN A 63 7.40 2.41 -2.15
C GLN A 63 8.63 1.72 -2.77
N ALA A 64 8.53 1.22 -4.00
CA ALA A 64 9.66 0.67 -4.73
C ALA A 64 10.68 1.76 -5.10
N TYR A 65 10.24 2.93 -5.57
CA TYR A 65 11.12 4.08 -5.81
C TYR A 65 11.80 4.59 -4.53
N LEU A 66 11.06 4.74 -3.43
CA LEU A 66 11.63 5.21 -2.17
C LEU A 66 12.75 4.29 -1.68
N ARG A 67 12.56 2.97 -1.74
CA ARG A 67 13.62 2.01 -1.39
C ARG A 67 14.85 2.14 -2.28
N ARG A 68 14.65 2.40 -3.57
CA ARG A 68 15.75 2.57 -4.52
C ARG A 68 16.51 3.86 -4.25
N ILE A 69 15.80 4.94 -3.96
CA ILE A 69 16.40 6.21 -3.56
C ILE A 69 17.24 5.98 -2.30
N GLU A 70 16.70 5.38 -1.24
CA GLU A 70 17.46 5.09 -0.03
C GLU A 70 18.71 4.23 -0.28
N ALA A 71 18.63 3.26 -1.20
CA ALA A 71 19.74 2.39 -1.54
C ALA A 71 20.86 3.09 -2.33
N LEU A 72 20.50 4.03 -3.21
CA LEU A 72 21.44 4.79 -4.05
C LEU A 72 21.98 6.04 -3.34
N ASP A 73 21.12 6.78 -2.65
CA ASP A 73 21.40 8.05 -1.98
C ASP A 73 22.42 7.90 -0.84
N ARG A 74 22.45 6.74 -0.17
CA ARG A 74 23.40 6.46 0.93
C ARG A 74 24.75 5.92 0.46
N ARG A 75 24.99 5.86 -0.85
CA ARG A 75 26.24 5.37 -1.46
C ARG A 75 26.65 6.29 -2.62
N GLY A 76 26.81 7.58 -2.34
CA GLY A 76 27.69 8.41 -3.15
C GLY A 76 29.16 8.04 -2.90
N PRO A 77 30.08 8.23 -3.86
CA PRO A 77 31.52 8.30 -3.57
C PRO A 77 31.83 9.47 -2.62
#